data_AF-V4C2C3-F1
#
_entry.id   AF-V4C2C3-F1
#
_cell.length_a   1.000
_cell.length_b   1.000
_cell.length_c   1.000
_cell.angle_alpha   90.00
_cell.angle_beta   90.00
_cell.angle_gamma   90.00
#
_symmetry.space_group_name_H-M   'P 1'
#
loop_
_entity.id
_entity.type
_entity.pdbx_description
1 polymer ?
#
loop_
_entity_poly.entity_id
_entity_poly.type
_entity_poly.pdbx_seq_one_letter_code
_entity_poly.pdbx_strand_id
1 'polypeptide(L)'
;MADQEDAPPPQKPKEVEVLSESSMTLLARFLGQENDIDIIMFAMLLNIPTAAIIRNIFDVNPNGFGQSSPSEKVSVSEKCVLMWKELTKEGKTRERIRELERALREMDKGDVADTVIERHQNKMELTPDVFAQ
;
A
#
# COMPACT_ATOMS: atom_id res chain seq x y z
N MET A 1 3.59 -46.04 -25.75
CA MET A 1 4.43 -44.83 -25.57
C MET A 1 3.54 -43.85 -24.83
N ALA A 2 3.93 -43.46 -23.62
CA ALA A 2 3.09 -42.69 -22.70
C ALA A 2 3.08 -41.21 -23.10
N ASP A 3 1.89 -40.67 -23.31
CA ASP A 3 1.64 -39.24 -23.39
C ASP A 3 2.03 -38.60 -22.05
N GLN A 4 3.01 -37.70 -22.08
CA GLN A 4 3.32 -36.84 -20.95
C GLN A 4 2.28 -35.72 -20.93
N GLU A 5 1.38 -35.77 -19.96
CA GLU A 5 0.53 -34.65 -19.57
C GLU A 5 1.42 -33.49 -19.09
N ASP A 6 1.51 -32.46 -19.92
CA ASP A 6 2.13 -31.18 -19.61
C ASP A 6 1.25 -30.46 -18.58
N ALA A 7 1.66 -30.49 -17.31
CA ALA A 7 0.94 -29.83 -16.23
C ALA A 7 0.95 -28.30 -16.48
N PRO A 8 -0.19 -27.60 -16.35
CA PRO A 8 -0.22 -26.16 -16.57
C PRO A 8 0.71 -25.44 -15.58
N PRO A 9 1.42 -24.39 -16.00
CA PRO A 9 2.34 -23.66 -15.14
C PRO A 9 1.60 -23.15 -13.89
N PRO A 10 2.27 -23.10 -12.73
CA PRO A 10 1.65 -22.68 -11.48
C PRO A 10 1.06 -21.28 -11.68
N GLN A 11 -0.27 -21.19 -11.60
CA GLN A 11 -0.97 -19.91 -11.65
C GLN A 11 -0.48 -19.09 -10.46
N LYS A 12 0.25 -18.00 -10.75
CA LYS A 12 0.58 -17.00 -9.74
C LYS A 12 -0.73 -16.64 -9.03
N PRO A 13 -0.76 -16.62 -7.68
CA PRO A 13 -1.97 -16.23 -6.97
C PRO A 13 -2.40 -14.87 -7.53
N LYS A 14 -3.60 -14.81 -8.12
CA LYS A 14 -4.15 -13.58 -8.71
C LYS A 14 -4.09 -12.54 -7.59
N GLU A 15 -3.20 -11.56 -7.76
CA GLU A 15 -3.03 -10.49 -6.79
C GLU A 15 -4.41 -9.89 -6.53
N VAL A 16 -4.81 -9.86 -5.26
CA VAL A 16 -6.16 -9.39 -4.92
C VAL A 16 -6.25 -7.94 -5.32
N GLU A 17 -7.34 -7.56 -5.99
CA GLU A 17 -7.41 -6.34 -6.79
C GLU A 17 -7.09 -5.05 -6.00
N VAL A 18 -7.46 -4.99 -4.71
CA VAL A 18 -7.06 -3.91 -3.79
C VAL A 18 -5.56 -3.87 -3.48
N LEU A 19 -4.89 -5.02 -3.45
CA LEU A 19 -3.44 -5.12 -3.23
C LEU A 19 -2.63 -5.02 -4.54
N SER A 20 -3.29 -4.76 -5.67
CA SER A 20 -2.59 -4.50 -6.92
C SER A 20 -1.66 -3.29 -6.78
N GLU A 21 -0.60 -3.26 -7.59
CA GLU A 21 0.34 -2.14 -7.59
C GLU A 21 -0.37 -0.80 -7.88
N SER A 22 -1.33 -0.80 -8.82
CA SER A 22 -2.17 0.37 -9.14
C SER A 22 -2.94 0.86 -7.91
N SER A 23 -3.65 -0.04 -7.23
CA SER A 23 -4.45 0.28 -6.05
C SER A 23 -3.60 0.84 -4.91
N MET A 24 -2.45 0.21 -4.64
CA MET A 24 -1.54 0.63 -3.58
C MET A 24 -0.86 1.97 -3.90
N THR A 25 -0.54 2.22 -5.16
CA THR A 25 -0.01 3.51 -5.61
C THR A 25 -1.04 4.63 -5.44
N LEU A 26 -2.32 4.37 -5.76
CA LEU A 26 -3.39 5.35 -5.57
C LEU A 26 -3.60 5.68 -4.09
N LEU A 27 -3.64 4.66 -3.23
CA LEU A 27 -3.72 4.86 -1.79
C LEU A 27 -2.55 5.69 -1.26
N ALA A 28 -1.33 5.37 -1.70
CA ALA A 28 -0.14 6.11 -1.30
C ALA A 28 -0.16 7.58 -1.72
N ARG A 29 -0.64 7.86 -2.94
CA ARG A 29 -0.79 9.24 -3.44
C ARG A 29 -1.78 10.03 -2.63
N PHE A 30 -2.94 9.44 -2.34
CA PHE A 30 -3.96 10.06 -1.50
C PHE A 30 -3.37 10.45 -0.13
N LEU A 31 -2.72 9.50 0.55
CA LEU A 31 -2.11 9.76 1.86
C LEU A 31 -0.97 10.79 1.79
N GLY A 32 -0.24 10.84 0.67
CA GLY A 32 0.87 11.77 0.50
C GLY A 32 0.47 13.20 0.17
N GLN A 33 -0.81 13.45 -0.14
CA GLN A 33 -1.33 14.78 -0.47
C GLN A 33 -1.91 15.52 0.73
N GLU A 34 -2.38 14.81 1.77
CA GLU A 34 -3.12 15.42 2.87
C GLU A 34 -2.22 16.11 3.91
N ASN A 35 -1.29 15.38 4.52
CA ASN A 35 -0.47 15.90 5.61
C ASN A 35 0.87 15.17 5.72
N ASP A 36 1.87 15.91 6.22
CA ASP A 36 3.25 15.44 6.34
C ASP A 36 3.36 14.25 7.32
N ILE A 37 2.70 14.34 8.47
CA ILE A 37 2.82 13.33 9.53
C ILE A 37 2.11 12.02 9.15
N ASP A 38 1.10 12.10 8.30
CA ASP A 38 0.22 11.00 7.97
C ASP A 38 0.97 9.87 7.26
N ILE A 39 1.90 10.19 6.36
CA ILE A 39 2.70 9.16 5.65
C ILE A 39 3.58 8.38 6.61
N ILE A 40 4.27 9.07 7.52
CA ILE A 40 5.19 8.44 8.48
C ILE A 40 4.38 7.60 9.46
N MET A 41 3.29 8.15 9.97
CA MET A 41 2.38 7.45 10.87
C MET A 41 1.82 6.20 10.20
N PHE A 42 1.33 6.30 8.96
CA PHE A 42 0.83 5.16 8.21
C PHE A 42 1.88 4.07 8.05
N ALA A 43 3.09 4.43 7.61
CA ALA A 43 4.18 3.50 7.43
C ALA A 43 4.55 2.76 8.73
N MET A 44 4.55 3.46 9.87
CA MET A 44 4.76 2.83 11.19
C MET A 44 3.60 1.90 11.57
N LEU A 45 2.36 2.30 11.31
CA LEU A 45 1.16 1.49 11.56
C LEU A 45 1.13 0.23 10.69
N LEU A 46 1.72 0.27 9.50
CA LEU A 46 1.94 -0.91 8.65
C LEU A 46 3.14 -1.76 9.08
N ASN A 47 3.69 -1.53 10.28
CA ASN A 47 4.85 -2.24 10.82
C ASN A 47 6.09 -2.18 9.90
N ILE A 48 6.22 -1.14 9.07
CA ILE A 48 7.44 -0.94 8.30
C ILE A 48 8.55 -0.55 9.29
N PRO A 49 9.72 -1.21 9.26
CA PRO A 49 10.83 -0.86 10.14
C PRO A 49 11.22 0.61 10.02
N THR A 50 11.35 1.32 11.14
CA THR A 50 11.65 2.76 11.16
C THR A 50 12.90 3.12 10.34
N ALA A 51 13.93 2.27 10.39
CA ALA A 51 15.15 2.47 9.59
C ALA A 51 14.88 2.44 8.07
N ALA A 52 13.90 1.66 7.62
CA ALA A 52 13.50 1.59 6.22
C ALA A 52 12.67 2.83 5.82
N ILE A 53 11.79 3.32 6.71
CA ILE A 53 11.05 4.58 6.50
C ILE A 53 12.04 5.74 6.35
N ILE A 54 13.01 5.85 7.27
CA ILE A 54 14.06 6.87 7.24
C ILE A 54 14.87 6.76 5.94
N ARG A 55 15.27 5.55 5.54
CA ARG A 55 15.98 5.35 4.27
C ARG A 55 15.16 5.83 3.08
N ASN A 56 13.88 5.49 3.00
CA ASN A 56 13.00 5.95 1.91
C ASN A 56 12.91 7.47 1.86
N ILE A 57 12.87 8.15 3.02
CA ILE A 57 12.89 9.61 3.11
C ILE A 57 14.20 10.16 2.52
N PHE A 58 15.35 9.68 2.99
CA PHE A 58 16.66 10.17 2.54
C PHE A 58 16.97 9.81 1.08
N ASP A 59 16.42 8.71 0.57
CA ASP A 59 16.54 8.32 -0.83
C ASP A 59 15.74 9.24 -1.77
N VAL A 60 14.71 9.92 -1.26
CA VAL A 60 13.93 10.90 -2.02
C VAL A 60 14.48 12.30 -1.81
N ASN A 61 14.69 12.70 -0.55
CA ASN A 61 15.21 14.00 -0.19
C ASN A 61 16.30 13.86 0.89
N PRO A 62 17.59 14.02 0.51
CA PRO A 62 18.72 13.94 1.44
C PRO A 62 18.70 14.98 2.57
N ASN A 63 17.94 16.07 2.42
CA ASN A 63 17.79 17.10 3.45
C ASN A 63 16.71 16.76 4.49
N GLY A 64 16.05 15.61 4.34
CA GLY A 64 15.05 15.10 5.26
C GLY A 64 13.61 15.50 4.92
N PHE A 65 12.68 14.90 5.65
CA PHE A 65 11.26 14.96 5.32
C PHE A 65 10.64 16.35 5.52
N GLY A 66 11.07 17.10 6.54
CA GLY A 66 10.54 18.43 6.83
C GLY A 66 10.85 19.50 5.77
N GLN A 67 11.81 19.22 4.86
CA GLN A 67 12.17 20.07 3.72
C GLN A 67 11.65 19.51 2.39
N SER A 68 10.81 18.46 2.43
CA SER A 68 10.29 17.81 1.23
C SER A 68 9.15 18.61 0.61
N SER A 69 9.22 18.79 -0.70
CA SER A 69 8.13 19.26 -1.55
C SER A 69 6.94 18.28 -1.54
N PRO A 70 5.74 18.72 -1.93
CA PRO A 70 4.57 17.84 -2.02
C PRO A 70 4.81 16.59 -2.90
N SER A 71 5.48 16.76 -4.04
CA SER A 71 5.83 15.64 -4.93
C SER A 71 6.78 14.64 -4.28
N GLU A 72 7.76 15.12 -3.52
CA GLU A 72 8.69 14.25 -2.78
C GLU A 72 7.96 13.47 -1.67
N LYS A 73 7.03 14.11 -0.97
CA LYS A 73 6.20 13.44 0.04
C LYS A 73 5.36 12.32 -0.56
N VAL A 74 4.73 12.56 -1.71
CA VAL A 74 4.04 11.52 -2.47
C VAL A 74 4.98 10.38 -2.84
N SER A 75 6.20 10.68 -3.34
CA SER A 75 7.18 9.65 -3.67
C SER A 75 7.64 8.84 -2.45
N VAL A 76 7.81 9.47 -1.28
CA VAL A 76 8.09 8.75 -0.03
C VAL A 76 6.94 7.83 0.35
N SER A 77 5.70 8.32 0.24
CA SER A 77 4.49 7.53 0.49
C SER A 77 4.42 6.30 -0.41
N GLU A 78 4.58 6.49 -1.73
CA GLU A 78 4.59 5.39 -2.71
C GLU A 78 5.66 4.36 -2.37
N LYS A 79 6.89 4.78 -2.07
CA LYS A 79 7.97 3.88 -1.67
C LYS A 79 7.62 3.08 -0.41
N CYS A 80 7.06 3.71 0.62
CA CYS A 80 6.69 3.04 1.86
C CYS A 80 5.56 2.02 1.64
N VAL A 81 4.48 2.39 0.95
CA VAL A 81 3.34 1.49 0.74
C VAL A 81 3.72 0.30 -0.16
N LEU A 82 4.47 0.55 -1.24
CA LEU A 82 4.96 -0.53 -2.12
C LEU A 82 5.97 -1.44 -1.40
N MET A 83 6.80 -0.88 -0.52
CA MET A 83 7.68 -1.68 0.33
C MET A 83 6.89 -2.57 1.30
N TRP A 84 5.87 -2.04 1.97
CA TRP A 84 4.99 -2.87 2.82
C TRP A 84 4.32 -3.98 2.02
N LYS A 85 3.82 -3.68 0.83
CA LYS A 85 3.23 -4.67 -0.08
C LYS A 85 4.20 -5.83 -0.33
N GLU A 86 5.47 -5.51 -0.60
CA GLU A 86 6.52 -6.51 -0.85
C GLU A 86 6.90 -7.29 0.41
N LEU A 87 7.07 -6.61 1.55
CA LEU A 87 7.40 -7.24 2.84
C LEU A 87 6.31 -8.21 3.31
N THR A 88 5.05 -7.94 2.95
CA THR A 88 3.90 -8.75 3.34
C THR A 88 3.44 -9.74 2.27
N LYS A 89 4.14 -9.87 1.14
CA LYS A 89 3.68 -10.66 -0.01
C LYS A 89 3.43 -12.14 0.31
N GLU A 90 4.16 -12.70 1.27
CA GLU A 90 4.04 -14.09 1.72
C GLU A 90 2.94 -14.26 2.80
N GLY A 91 2.45 -13.15 3.35
CA GLY A 91 1.38 -13.13 4.34
C GLY A 91 0.01 -13.41 3.74
N LYS A 92 -0.93 -13.87 4.56
CA LYS A 92 -2.30 -14.13 4.09
C LYS A 92 -2.98 -12.83 3.71
N THR A 93 -3.62 -12.79 2.54
CA THR A 93 -4.38 -11.62 2.08
C THR A 93 -5.30 -11.03 3.15
N ARG A 94 -6.05 -11.87 3.87
CA ARG A 94 -6.97 -11.40 4.92
C ARG A 94 -6.24 -10.65 6.05
N GLU A 95 -5.05 -11.10 6.41
CA GLU A 95 -4.24 -10.45 7.46
C GLU A 95 -3.69 -9.12 6.94
N ARG A 96 -3.23 -9.07 5.69
CA ARG A 96 -2.77 -7.83 5.02
C ARG A 96 -3.87 -6.78 4.90
N ILE A 97 -5.07 -7.19 4.50
CA ILE A 97 -6.24 -6.28 4.40
C ILE A 97 -6.65 -5.77 5.78
N ARG A 98 -6.62 -6.61 6.82
CA ARG A 98 -6.89 -6.19 8.20
C ARG A 98 -5.86 -5.18 8.71
N GLU A 99 -4.59 -5.37 8.35
CA GLU A 99 -3.53 -4.43 8.73
C GLU A 99 -3.74 -3.06 8.07
N LEU A 100 -4.07 -3.03 6.77
CA LEU A 100 -4.46 -1.80 6.07
C LEU A 100 -5.67 -1.13 6.70
N GLU A 101 -6.75 -1.89 6.94
CA GLU A 101 -7.97 -1.37 7.56
C GLU A 101 -7.67 -0.74 8.93
N ARG A 102 -6.94 -1.46 9.78
CA ARG A 102 -6.55 -0.97 11.11
C ARG A 102 -5.74 0.32 11.00
N ALA A 103 -4.72 0.34 10.15
CA ALA A 103 -3.85 1.50 9.98
C ALA A 103 -4.65 2.73 9.50
N LEU A 104 -5.55 2.57 8.53
CA LEU A 104 -6.40 3.65 8.05
C LEU A 104 -7.35 4.18 9.12
N ARG A 105 -7.99 3.29 9.89
CA ARG A 105 -8.87 3.71 11.00
C ARG A 105 -8.12 4.43 12.11
N GLU A 106 -6.90 3.99 12.44
CA GLU A 106 -6.05 4.66 13.45
C GLU A 106 -5.56 6.04 12.99
N MET A 107 -5.58 6.31 11.69
CA MET A 107 -5.34 7.64 11.10
C MET A 107 -6.59 8.49 10.98
N ASP A 108 -7.71 8.10 11.58
CA ASP A 108 -9.02 8.76 11.44
C ASP A 108 -9.54 8.75 9.99
N LYS A 109 -9.10 7.78 9.18
CA LYS A 109 -9.52 7.58 7.78
C LYS A 109 -10.51 6.42 7.66
N GLY A 110 -11.55 6.45 8.50
CA GLY A 110 -12.58 5.40 8.57
C GLY A 110 -13.27 5.13 7.23
N ASP A 111 -13.64 6.18 6.50
CA ASP A 111 -14.34 6.08 5.21
C ASP A 111 -13.48 5.42 4.13
N VAL A 112 -12.18 5.70 4.14
CA VAL A 112 -11.20 5.09 3.23
C VAL A 112 -11.00 3.62 3.59
N ALA A 113 -10.95 3.30 4.89
CA ALA A 113 -10.89 1.92 5.36
C ALA A 113 -12.12 1.11 4.91
N ASP A 114 -13.31 1.68 5.06
CA ASP A 114 -14.57 1.05 4.62
C ASP A 114 -14.56 0.79 3.12
N THR A 115 -14.08 1.77 2.33
CA THR A 115 -13.96 1.61 0.87
C THR A 115 -12.94 0.53 0.48
N VAL A 116 -11.79 0.45 1.16
CA VAL A 116 -10.79 -0.60 0.96
C VAL A 116 -11.39 -1.99 1.23
N ILE A 117 -12.17 -2.12 2.30
CA ILE A 117 -12.85 -3.37 2.64
C ILE A 117 -13.93 -3.72 1.61
N GLU A 118 -14.76 -2.76 1.21
CA GLU A 118 -15.80 -2.95 0.20
C GLU A 118 -15.20 -3.42 -1.13
N ARG A 119 -14.19 -2.70 -1.63
CA ARG A 119 -13.50 -3.05 -2.88
C ARG A 119 -12.84 -4.42 -2.79
N HIS A 120 -12.27 -4.78 -1.64
CA HIS A 120 -11.70 -6.11 -1.42
C HIS A 120 -12.76 -7.21 -1.49
N GLN A 121 -13.91 -7.04 -0.83
CA GLN A 121 -15.02 -8.00 -0.85
C GLN A 121 -15.57 -8.20 -2.25
N ASN A 122 -15.65 -7.11 -3.03
CA ASN A 122 -16.12 -7.11 -4.40
C ASN A 122 -15.06 -7.58 -5.41
N LYS A 123 -13.83 -7.86 -4.96
CA LYS A 123 -12.67 -8.14 -5.83
C LYS A 123 -12.56 -7.06 -6.91
N MET A 124 -12.40 -5.82 -6.48
CA MET A 124 -12.22 -4.65 -7.34
C MET A 124 -10.94 -3.91 -6.96
N GLU A 125 -10.33 -3.23 -7.93
CA GLU A 125 -9.23 -2.31 -7.66
C GLU A 125 -9.73 -1.03 -6.96
N LEU A 126 -8.81 -0.34 -6.29
CA LEU A 126 -9.02 1.05 -5.90
C LEU A 126 -8.89 1.92 -7.14
N THR A 127 -9.82 2.85 -7.32
CA THR A 127 -9.87 3.75 -8.47
C THR A 127 -9.90 5.20 -7.97
N PRO A 128 -9.41 6.20 -8.73
CA PRO A 128 -9.24 7.56 -8.22
C PRO A 128 -10.50 8.21 -7.61
N ASP A 129 -11.70 7.81 -8.07
CA ASP A 129 -13.00 8.25 -7.55
C ASP A 129 -13.20 7.94 -6.06
N VAL A 130 -12.56 6.89 -5.51
CA VAL A 130 -12.69 6.56 -4.08
C VAL A 130 -12.00 7.56 -3.16
N PHE A 131 -11.11 8.39 -3.72
CA PHE A 131 -10.30 9.36 -2.99
C PHE A 131 -10.68 10.81 -3.31
N ALA A 132 -11.71 11.02 -4.14
CA ALA A 132 -12.11 12.34 -4.63
C ALA A 132 -13.14 13.05 -3.74
N GLN A 133 -13.27 12.64 -2.47
CA GLN A 133 -14.22 13.21 -1.51
C GLN A 133 -13.66 14.42 -0.78
#